data_AF-A0AB33WXY0-F1
#
_entry.id   AF-A0AB33WXY0-F1
#
_cell.length_a   1.000
_cell.length_b   1.000
_cell.length_c   1.000
_cell.angle_alpha   90.00
_cell.angle_beta   90.00
_cell.angle_gamma   90.00
#
_symmetry.space_group_name_H-M   'P 1'
#
loop_
_entity.id
_entity.type
_entity.pdbx_description
1 polymer ?
#
loop_
_entity_poly.entity_id
_entity_poly.type
_entity_poly.pdbx_seq_one_letter_code
_entity_poly.pdbx_strand_id
1 'polypeptide(L)'
;MLKRPVRRKRQKLSDVIVESVKRSIVINALRPGDRLPTERELMESFQCSKGSAREALKALEVEGLVNTRTGPSGGAYLNQAGTEPASRALRNYLHFQQMDGEQVYQLRKVIEVELAVSVIGRLSADDFEALQANIDFCSAPEDSEAGQREQRIAELEFHNLLGRACPNPLLSFMAQFLNDLLRDLVVLKKAYKPKRKQFDAANLDYHKRLLLAFKAEDEAAVRQLMHEHMCDAEHHMSALEGEVTQHFLLEFDHHH
;
A
#
# COMPACT_ATOMS: atom_id res chain seq x y z
N MET A 1 -31.98 -23.71 38.24
CA MET A 1 -31.16 -23.80 36.99
C MET A 1 -29.79 -23.18 37.26
N LEU A 2 -28.73 -23.99 37.34
CA LEU A 2 -27.36 -23.51 37.50
C LEU A 2 -26.86 -22.90 36.18
N LYS A 3 -26.46 -21.63 36.20
CA LYS A 3 -25.87 -20.92 35.05
C LYS A 3 -24.62 -21.67 34.59
N ARG A 4 -24.57 -22.08 33.32
CA ARG A 4 -23.34 -22.59 32.68
C ARG A 4 -22.21 -21.57 32.88
N PRO A 5 -21.01 -21.98 33.30
CA PRO A 5 -19.89 -21.06 33.44
C PRO A 5 -19.54 -20.50 32.06
N VAL A 6 -19.52 -19.17 31.93
CA VAL A 6 -18.97 -18.48 30.78
C VAL A 6 -17.49 -18.87 30.70
N ARG A 7 -17.14 -19.70 29.73
CA ARG A 7 -15.76 -20.11 29.48
C ARG A 7 -14.99 -18.85 29.05
N ARG A 8 -14.32 -18.18 29.99
CA ARG A 8 -13.33 -17.14 29.66
C ARG A 8 -12.36 -17.77 28.65
N LYS A 9 -12.31 -17.26 27.42
CA LYS A 9 -11.31 -17.66 26.42
C LYS A 9 -9.95 -17.47 27.09
N ARG A 10 -9.28 -18.55 27.51
CA ARG A 10 -7.87 -18.47 27.89
C ARG A 10 -7.15 -17.98 26.65
N GLN A 11 -6.47 -16.84 26.76
CA GLN A 11 -5.61 -16.32 25.70
C GLN A 11 -4.64 -17.44 25.32
N LYS A 12 -4.43 -17.66 24.02
CA LYS A 12 -3.50 -18.70 23.60
C LYS A 12 -2.11 -18.31 24.08
N LEU A 13 -1.34 -19.29 24.55
CA LEU A 13 0.02 -19.06 25.02
C LEU A 13 0.91 -18.51 23.89
N SER A 14 0.67 -18.92 22.64
CA SER A 14 1.30 -18.35 21.44
C SER A 14 1.09 -16.83 21.34
N ASP A 15 -0.13 -16.33 21.52
CA ASP A 15 -0.43 -14.89 21.50
C ASP A 15 0.33 -14.14 22.60
N VAL A 16 0.45 -14.74 23.79
CA VAL A 16 1.22 -14.15 24.91
C VAL A 16 2.71 -14.06 24.56
N ILE A 17 3.26 -15.09 23.91
CA ILE A 17 4.65 -15.12 23.44
C ILE A 17 4.87 -14.02 22.39
N VAL A 18 3.97 -13.88 21.42
CA VAL A 18 4.03 -12.84 20.37
C VAL A 18 4.13 -11.45 20.97
N GLU A 19 3.21 -11.10 21.88
CA GLU A 19 3.19 -9.76 22.50
C GLU A 19 4.43 -9.51 23.38
N SER A 20 4.91 -10.54 24.07
CA SER A 20 6.14 -10.44 24.87
C SER A 20 7.38 -10.21 24.00
N VAL A 21 7.47 -10.90 22.85
CA VAL A 21 8.55 -10.71 21.87
C VAL A 21 8.48 -9.31 21.24
N LYS A 22 7.29 -8.83 20.83
CA LYS A 22 7.10 -7.44 20.37
C LYS A 22 7.58 -6.42 21.39
N ARG A 23 7.24 -6.64 22.67
CA ARG A 23 7.69 -5.77 23.76
C ARG A 23 9.20 -5.82 23.94
N SER A 24 9.83 -6.99 23.85
CA SER A 24 11.28 -7.13 24.00
C SER A 24 12.04 -6.47 22.85
N ILE A 25 11.51 -6.49 21.63
CA ILE A 25 12.05 -5.78 20.47
C ILE A 25 12.17 -4.29 20.78
N VAL A 26 11.10 -3.69 21.33
CA VAL A 26 11.08 -2.27 21.71
C VAL A 26 12.02 -1.98 22.87
N ILE A 27 11.96 -2.76 23.96
CA ILE A 27 12.76 -2.54 25.17
C ILE A 27 14.26 -2.65 24.88
N ASN A 28 14.66 -3.63 24.09
CA ASN A 28 16.06 -3.89 23.77
C ASN A 28 16.54 -3.10 22.54
N ALA A 29 15.70 -2.22 21.99
CA ALA A 29 15.98 -1.44 20.78
C ALA A 29 16.53 -2.28 19.62
N LEU A 30 15.98 -3.49 19.45
CA LEU A 30 16.41 -4.41 18.40
C LEU A 30 16.07 -3.84 17.02
N ARG A 31 16.94 -4.08 16.06
CA ARG A 31 16.87 -3.56 14.69
C ARG A 31 16.64 -4.69 13.69
N PRO A 32 16.13 -4.38 12.48
CA PRO A 32 16.16 -5.33 11.38
C PRO A 32 17.54 -5.98 11.23
N GLY A 33 17.58 -7.30 11.13
CA GLY A 33 18.81 -8.10 11.11
C GLY A 33 19.18 -8.74 12.45
N ASP A 34 18.69 -8.21 13.57
CA ASP A 34 18.96 -8.79 14.90
C ASP A 34 18.27 -10.14 15.08
N ARG A 35 18.90 -11.03 15.86
CA ARG A 35 18.36 -12.36 16.13
C ARG A 35 17.30 -12.27 17.23
N LEU A 36 16.16 -12.93 17.01
CA LEU A 36 15.15 -13.13 18.04
C LEU A 36 15.42 -14.41 18.86
N PRO A 37 14.78 -14.54 20.04
CA PRO A 37 14.84 -15.77 20.82
C PRO A 37 14.51 -17.00 19.96
N THR A 38 15.38 -17.99 20.03
CA THR A 38 15.22 -19.29 19.36
C THR A 38 14.03 -20.05 19.91
N GLU A 39 13.52 -21.04 19.16
CA GLU A 39 12.45 -21.94 19.65
C GLU A 39 12.77 -22.49 21.05
N ARG A 40 14.03 -22.86 21.29
CA ARG A 40 14.48 -23.41 22.57
C ARG A 40 14.41 -22.38 23.70
N GLU A 41 14.89 -21.17 23.46
CA GLU A 41 14.85 -20.08 24.44
C GLU A 41 13.42 -19.65 24.76
N LEU A 42 12.52 -19.66 23.77
CA LEU A 42 11.09 -19.42 23.97
C LEU A 42 10.44 -20.54 24.81
N MET A 43 10.78 -21.80 24.53
CA MET A 43 10.28 -22.94 25.33
C MET A 43 10.73 -22.85 26.79
N GLU A 44 11.99 -22.51 27.03
CA GLU A 44 12.55 -22.36 28.38
C GLU A 44 11.92 -21.16 29.12
N SER A 45 11.80 -20.00 28.45
CA SER A 45 11.30 -18.76 29.06
C SER A 45 9.80 -18.80 29.37
N PHE A 46 9.01 -19.42 28.50
CA PHE A 46 7.54 -19.45 28.62
C PHE A 46 6.99 -20.80 29.09
N GLN A 47 7.87 -21.76 29.41
CA GLN A 47 7.52 -23.13 29.81
C GLN A 47 6.49 -23.76 28.85
N CYS A 48 6.71 -23.58 27.54
CA CYS A 48 5.74 -23.91 26.51
C CYS A 48 6.19 -25.12 25.66
N SER A 49 5.24 -25.73 24.94
CA SER A 49 5.57 -26.77 23.98
C SER A 49 6.28 -26.19 22.76
N LYS A 50 7.08 -27.00 22.08
CA LYS A 50 7.69 -26.63 20.78
C LYS A 50 6.67 -26.13 19.76
N GLY A 51 5.46 -26.72 19.77
CA GLY A 51 4.36 -26.28 18.90
C GLY A 51 3.91 -24.85 19.19
N SER A 52 3.84 -24.46 20.47
CA SER A 52 3.43 -23.11 20.87
C SER A 52 4.49 -22.07 20.51
N ALA A 53 5.78 -22.40 20.69
CA ALA A 53 6.89 -21.54 20.27
C ALA A 53 6.91 -21.33 18.74
N ARG A 54 6.70 -22.41 17.97
CA ARG A 54 6.59 -22.33 16.50
C ARG A 54 5.39 -21.51 16.04
N GLU A 55 4.23 -21.69 16.66
CA GLU A 55 3.04 -20.91 16.34
C GLU A 55 3.29 -19.41 16.57
N ALA A 56 3.95 -19.04 17.67
CA ALA A 56 4.29 -17.65 17.96
C ALA A 56 5.29 -17.06 16.94
N LEU A 57 6.37 -17.78 16.63
CA LEU A 57 7.33 -17.34 15.60
C LEU A 57 6.67 -17.23 14.22
N LYS A 58 5.77 -18.15 13.88
CA LYS A 58 5.02 -18.10 12.63
C LYS A 58 4.06 -16.92 12.57
N ALA A 59 3.40 -16.60 13.68
CA ALA A 59 2.53 -15.42 13.77
C ALA A 59 3.33 -14.11 13.55
N LEU A 60 4.51 -13.98 14.18
CA LEU A 60 5.41 -12.84 13.96
C LEU A 60 5.93 -12.76 12.52
N GLU A 61 6.16 -13.91 11.86
CA GLU A 61 6.52 -13.97 10.44
C GLU A 61 5.36 -13.53 9.54
N VAL A 62 4.12 -13.93 9.85
CA VAL A 62 2.91 -13.49 9.12
C VAL A 62 2.68 -11.98 9.25
N GLU A 63 2.99 -11.40 10.41
CA GLU A 63 2.95 -9.94 10.62
C GLU A 63 4.12 -9.20 9.94
N GLY A 64 5.09 -9.92 9.36
CA GLY A 64 6.23 -9.36 8.65
C GLY A 64 7.37 -8.87 9.55
N LEU A 65 7.29 -9.09 10.87
CA LEU A 65 8.30 -8.67 11.84
C LEU A 65 9.53 -9.60 11.84
N VAL A 66 9.38 -10.82 11.32
CA VAL A 66 10.39 -11.89 11.43
C VAL A 66 10.56 -12.60 10.10
N ASN A 67 11.81 -12.94 9.77
CA ASN A 67 12.15 -13.93 8.74
C ASN A 67 12.88 -15.11 9.37
N THR A 68 12.51 -16.33 8.97
CA THR A 68 13.18 -17.55 9.41
C THR A 68 14.25 -17.99 8.40
N ARG A 69 15.47 -18.24 8.89
CA ARG A 69 16.57 -18.80 8.08
C ARG A 69 16.85 -20.25 8.48
N THR A 70 17.10 -21.12 7.51
CA THR A 70 17.49 -22.53 7.74
C THR A 70 19.01 -22.68 7.87
N GLY A 71 19.46 -23.77 8.49
CA GLY A 71 20.89 -24.12 8.63
C GLY A 71 21.46 -24.00 10.06
N PRO A 72 22.76 -24.26 10.25
CA PRO A 72 23.42 -24.30 11.58
C PRO A 72 23.39 -22.97 12.34
N SER A 73 23.42 -21.85 11.61
CA SER A 73 23.20 -20.48 12.12
C SER A 73 21.77 -19.98 11.88
N GLY A 74 20.84 -20.90 11.56
CA GLY A 74 19.44 -20.60 11.32
C GLY A 74 18.71 -20.09 12.55
N GLY A 75 17.49 -19.59 12.35
CA GLY A 75 16.65 -19.02 13.41
C GLY A 75 15.78 -17.88 12.91
N ALA A 76 15.04 -17.29 13.85
CA ALA A 76 14.22 -16.11 13.63
C ALA A 76 15.08 -14.85 13.71
N TYR A 77 15.00 -14.00 12.68
CA TYR A 77 15.66 -12.71 12.63
C TYR A 77 14.63 -11.62 12.41
N LEU A 78 14.84 -10.46 13.02
CA LEU A 78 14.00 -9.31 12.77
C LEU A 78 14.10 -8.88 11.31
N ASN A 79 12.95 -8.64 10.72
CA ASN A 79 12.81 -8.15 9.37
C ASN A 79 12.39 -6.68 9.38
N GLN A 80 12.83 -5.93 8.39
CA GLN A 80 12.19 -4.65 8.10
C GLN A 80 10.83 -4.99 7.49
N ALA A 81 9.76 -4.81 8.25
CA ALA A 81 8.42 -5.08 7.77
C ALA A 81 8.17 -4.26 6.50
N GLY A 82 7.90 -4.95 5.39
CA GLY A 82 7.39 -4.30 4.20
C GLY A 82 6.00 -3.72 4.46
N THR A 83 5.50 -2.91 3.53
CA THR A 83 4.15 -2.32 3.61
C THR A 83 3.03 -3.34 3.38
N GLU A 84 3.35 -4.47 2.74
CA GLU A 84 2.39 -5.48 2.29
C GLU A 84 1.54 -6.12 3.41
N PRO A 85 2.09 -6.58 4.57
CA PRO A 85 1.26 -7.09 5.66
C PRO A 85 0.25 -6.06 6.19
N ALA A 86 0.64 -4.78 6.29
CA ALA A 86 -0.23 -3.70 6.73
C ALA A 86 -1.33 -3.40 5.68
N SER A 87 -0.94 -3.32 4.41
CA SER A 87 -1.87 -3.15 3.27
C SER A 87 -2.92 -4.27 3.25
N ARG A 88 -2.49 -5.52 3.42
CA ARG A 88 -3.39 -6.68 3.48
C ARG A 88 -4.37 -6.62 4.65
N ALA A 89 -3.90 -6.24 5.84
CA ALA A 89 -4.77 -6.09 6.99
C ALA A 89 -5.85 -5.01 6.76
N LEU A 90 -5.47 -3.89 6.16
CA LEU A 90 -6.41 -2.82 5.81
C LEU A 90 -7.39 -3.27 4.71
N ARG A 91 -6.92 -3.95 3.67
CA ARG A 91 -7.78 -4.56 2.64
C ARG A 91 -8.79 -5.53 3.23
N ASN A 92 -8.38 -6.38 4.16
CA ASN A 92 -9.28 -7.31 4.86
C ASN A 92 -10.36 -6.58 5.65
N TYR A 93 -10.02 -5.47 6.32
CA TYR A 93 -11.01 -4.64 7.02
C TYR A 93 -12.01 -4.01 6.04
N LEU A 94 -11.51 -3.50 4.91
CA LEU A 94 -12.32 -2.84 3.89
C LEU A 94 -13.14 -3.82 3.03
N HIS A 95 -12.80 -5.11 3.03
CA HIS A 95 -13.41 -6.13 2.17
C HIS A 95 -14.95 -6.18 2.24
N PHE A 96 -15.52 -5.99 3.43
CA PHE A 96 -16.97 -5.97 3.64
C PHE A 96 -17.57 -4.57 3.71
N GLN A 97 -16.77 -3.53 3.48
CA GLN A 97 -17.25 -2.15 3.45
C GLN A 97 -17.75 -1.81 2.05
N GLN A 98 -18.85 -1.06 1.98
CA GLN A 98 -19.25 -0.45 0.72
C GLN A 98 -18.36 0.76 0.48
N MET A 99 -17.39 0.57 -0.41
CA MET A 99 -16.54 1.65 -0.92
C MET A 99 -16.90 1.98 -2.35
N ASP A 100 -16.74 3.25 -2.70
CA ASP A 100 -16.81 3.79 -4.04
C ASP A 100 -15.53 4.60 -4.35
N GLY A 101 -15.35 4.93 -5.62
CA GLY A 101 -14.24 5.70 -6.13
C GLY A 101 -14.25 7.14 -5.61
N GLU A 102 -15.43 7.71 -5.36
CA GLU A 102 -15.56 9.05 -4.76
C GLU A 102 -14.88 9.11 -3.39
N GLN A 103 -15.10 8.12 -2.51
CA GLN A 103 -14.42 8.03 -1.23
C GLN A 103 -12.90 7.91 -1.37
N VAL A 104 -12.41 7.14 -2.37
CA VAL A 104 -10.97 7.03 -2.64
C VAL A 104 -10.39 8.35 -3.11
N TYR A 105 -11.06 9.05 -4.02
CA TYR A 105 -10.62 10.35 -4.53
C TYR A 105 -10.75 11.47 -3.50
N GLN A 106 -11.71 11.39 -2.57
CA GLN A 106 -11.78 12.28 -1.41
C GLN A 106 -10.48 12.22 -0.60
N LEU A 107 -9.96 11.02 -0.33
CA LEU A 107 -8.67 10.87 0.34
C LEU A 107 -7.50 11.30 -0.55
N ARG A 108 -7.50 10.95 -1.84
CA ARG A 108 -6.41 11.34 -2.76
C ARG A 108 -6.27 12.86 -2.89
N LYS A 109 -7.38 13.63 -2.95
CA LYS A 109 -7.35 15.11 -2.96
C LYS A 109 -6.61 15.71 -1.77
N VAL A 110 -6.57 15.03 -0.63
CA VAL A 110 -5.83 15.46 0.56
C VAL A 110 -4.40 14.91 0.54
N ILE A 111 -4.28 13.59 0.36
CA ILE A 111 -3.00 12.88 0.52
C ILE A 111 -2.03 13.18 -0.62
N GLU A 112 -2.48 13.17 -1.88
CA GLU A 112 -1.61 13.38 -3.05
C GLU A 112 -1.08 14.81 -3.09
N VAL A 113 -1.91 15.79 -2.69
CA VAL A 113 -1.51 17.21 -2.62
C VAL A 113 -0.41 17.41 -1.57
N GLU A 114 -0.61 16.90 -0.35
CA GLU A 114 0.39 17.00 0.71
C GLU A 114 1.65 16.21 0.38
N LEU A 115 1.52 15.04 -0.26
CA LEU A 115 2.65 14.26 -0.73
C LEU A 115 3.45 15.03 -1.78
N ALA A 116 2.78 15.58 -2.80
CA ALA A 116 3.41 16.37 -3.85
C ALA A 116 4.18 17.56 -3.28
N VAL A 117 3.57 18.34 -2.38
CA VAL A 117 4.27 19.46 -1.73
C VAL A 117 5.46 18.98 -0.90
N SER A 118 5.34 17.84 -0.20
CA SER A 118 6.39 17.33 0.69
C SER A 118 7.70 16.93 -0.03
N VAL A 119 7.66 16.71 -1.34
CA VAL A 119 8.81 16.27 -2.15
C VAL A 119 9.51 17.40 -2.92
N ILE A 120 8.98 18.62 -2.86
CA ILE A 120 9.63 19.79 -3.46
C ILE A 120 11.02 19.98 -2.83
N GLY A 121 12.02 20.23 -3.68
CA GLY A 121 13.42 20.35 -3.27
C GLY A 121 14.07 19.04 -2.79
N ARG A 122 13.39 17.89 -2.92
CA ARG A 122 13.90 16.55 -2.55
C ARG A 122 14.07 15.60 -3.71
N LEU A 123 13.44 15.87 -4.85
CA LEU A 123 13.56 15.05 -6.06
C LEU A 123 14.98 15.15 -6.62
N SER A 124 15.62 14.00 -6.81
CA SER A 124 16.93 13.87 -7.44
C SER A 124 16.84 13.94 -8.97
N ALA A 125 17.98 14.02 -9.64
CA ALA A 125 18.04 13.90 -11.11
C ALA A 125 17.42 12.57 -11.58
N ASP A 126 17.72 11.47 -10.91
CA ASP A 126 17.18 10.14 -11.21
C ASP A 126 15.65 10.09 -11.04
N ASP A 127 15.11 10.78 -10.04
CA ASP A 127 13.66 10.89 -9.85
C ASP A 127 12.99 11.66 -11.00
N PHE A 128 13.61 12.76 -11.43
CA PHE A 128 13.11 13.53 -12.58
C PHE A 128 13.19 12.74 -13.89
N GLU A 129 14.25 11.96 -14.09
CA GLU A 129 14.37 11.05 -15.24
C GLU A 129 13.28 9.97 -15.21
N ALA A 130 13.02 9.37 -14.05
CA ALA A 130 11.97 8.36 -13.89
C ALA A 130 10.57 8.93 -14.14
N LEU A 131 10.28 10.14 -13.64
CA LEU A 131 9.00 10.84 -13.90
C LEU A 131 8.84 11.18 -15.39
N GLN A 132 9.89 11.66 -16.05
CA GLN A 132 9.86 11.94 -17.49
C GLN A 132 9.63 10.67 -18.31
N ALA A 133 10.36 9.59 -18.00
CA ALA A 133 10.18 8.31 -18.68
C ALA A 133 8.75 7.75 -18.53
N ASN A 134 8.14 7.94 -17.35
CA ASN A 134 6.75 7.58 -17.11
C ASN A 134 5.78 8.42 -17.98
N ILE A 135 5.98 9.74 -18.05
CA ILE A 135 5.20 10.63 -18.92
C ILE A 135 5.35 10.23 -20.39
N ASP A 136 6.56 9.92 -20.83
CA ASP A 136 6.84 9.54 -22.22
C ASP A 136 6.12 8.23 -22.58
N PHE A 137 6.15 7.24 -21.69
CA PHE A 137 5.39 6.00 -21.84
C PHE A 137 3.89 6.26 -21.97
N CYS A 138 3.33 7.12 -21.10
CA CYS A 138 1.90 7.47 -21.13
C CYS A 138 1.50 8.31 -22.35
N SER A 139 2.44 8.92 -23.07
CA SER A 139 2.17 9.82 -24.19
C SER A 139 1.81 9.15 -25.51
N ALA A 140 2.19 7.87 -25.66
CA ALA A 140 1.99 7.10 -26.88
C ALA A 140 1.54 5.67 -26.53
N PRO A 141 0.35 5.49 -25.91
CA PRO A 141 -0.14 4.17 -25.59
C PRO A 141 -0.38 3.35 -26.85
N GLU A 142 -0.12 2.04 -26.78
CA GLU A 142 -0.55 1.12 -27.83
C GLU A 142 -2.09 1.12 -27.89
N ASP A 143 -2.67 1.21 -29.09
CA ASP A 143 -4.12 1.17 -29.32
C ASP A 143 -4.66 -0.27 -29.23
N SER A 144 -4.31 -0.94 -28.13
CA SER A 144 -4.71 -2.29 -27.77
C SER A 144 -5.33 -2.28 -26.37
N GLU A 145 -6.10 -3.32 -26.04
CA GLU A 145 -6.67 -3.49 -24.71
C GLU A 145 -5.58 -3.55 -23.62
N ALA A 146 -4.50 -4.27 -23.93
CA ALA A 146 -3.35 -4.41 -23.05
C ALA A 146 -2.61 -3.08 -22.89
N GLY A 147 -2.40 -2.33 -23.98
CA GLY A 147 -1.76 -1.02 -23.99
C GLY A 147 -2.52 0.01 -23.16
N GLN A 148 -3.85 0.07 -23.28
CA GLN A 148 -4.68 0.95 -22.45
C GLN A 148 -4.60 0.58 -20.96
N ARG A 149 -4.60 -0.72 -20.64
CA ARG A 149 -4.43 -1.19 -19.25
C ARG A 149 -3.07 -0.78 -18.69
N GLU A 150 -1.99 -0.98 -19.45
CA GLU A 150 -0.64 -0.61 -19.05
C GLU A 150 -0.49 0.90 -18.86
N GLN A 151 -1.07 1.71 -19.73
CA GLN A 151 -1.11 3.16 -19.58
C GLN A 151 -1.77 3.57 -18.27
N ARG A 152 -2.95 3.04 -17.95
CA ARG A 152 -3.68 3.37 -16.70
C ARG A 152 -2.89 2.97 -15.44
N ILE A 153 -2.14 1.86 -15.52
CA ILE A 153 -1.24 1.45 -14.45
C ILE A 153 -0.06 2.42 -14.34
N ALA A 154 0.51 2.85 -15.46
CA ALA A 154 1.62 3.79 -15.49
C ALA A 154 1.21 5.18 -14.98
N GLU A 155 -0.01 5.64 -15.23
CA GLU A 155 -0.54 6.89 -14.68
C GLU A 155 -0.56 6.88 -13.14
N LEU A 156 -0.91 5.75 -12.51
CA LEU A 156 -0.81 5.58 -11.06
C LEU A 156 0.64 5.52 -10.58
N GLU A 157 1.54 5.00 -11.41
CA GLU A 157 2.96 4.92 -11.09
C GLU A 157 3.63 6.30 -10.99
N PHE A 158 3.15 7.31 -11.72
CA PHE A 158 3.60 8.70 -11.54
C PHE A 158 3.53 9.14 -10.07
N HIS A 159 2.42 8.85 -9.41
CA HIS A 159 2.19 9.18 -8.00
C HIS A 159 3.08 8.34 -7.06
N ASN A 160 3.26 7.06 -7.37
CA ASN A 160 4.15 6.18 -6.61
C ASN A 160 5.61 6.64 -6.69
N LEU A 161 6.06 7.14 -7.85
CA LEU A 161 7.40 7.71 -8.03
C LEU A 161 7.61 8.91 -7.09
N LEU A 162 6.66 9.83 -7.00
CA LEU A 162 6.71 10.91 -6.00
C LEU A 162 6.76 10.35 -4.58
N GLY A 163 5.97 9.31 -4.29
CA GLY A 163 5.92 8.66 -2.98
C GLY A 163 7.25 8.07 -2.51
N ARG A 164 8.19 7.75 -3.41
CA ARG A 164 9.55 7.27 -3.07
C ARG A 164 10.45 8.36 -2.47
N ALA A 165 10.23 9.62 -2.87
CA ALA A 165 10.96 10.77 -2.34
C ALA A 165 10.30 11.39 -1.09
N CYS A 166 9.11 10.89 -0.70
CA CYS A 166 8.37 11.43 0.43
C CYS A 166 9.11 11.17 1.75
N PRO A 167 9.38 12.22 2.56
CA PRO A 167 10.10 12.06 3.82
C PRO A 167 9.24 11.44 4.94
N ASN A 168 7.92 11.38 4.75
CA ASN A 168 7.00 10.83 5.72
C ASN A 168 6.57 9.41 5.28
N PRO A 169 7.07 8.35 5.93
CA PRO A 169 6.77 6.98 5.53
C PRO A 169 5.29 6.61 5.68
N LEU A 170 4.55 7.25 6.62
CA LEU A 170 3.12 7.03 6.76
C LEU A 170 2.35 7.67 5.61
N LEU A 171 2.74 8.88 5.18
CA LEU A 171 2.11 9.56 4.04
C LEU A 171 2.34 8.78 2.74
N SER A 172 3.59 8.36 2.48
CA SER A 172 3.94 7.51 1.34
C SER A 172 3.16 6.19 1.33
N PHE A 173 3.08 5.51 2.48
CA PHE A 173 2.29 4.28 2.62
C PHE A 173 0.81 4.49 2.28
N MET A 174 0.18 5.55 2.81
CA MET A 174 -1.23 5.82 2.56
C MET A 174 -1.49 6.19 1.10
N ALA A 175 -0.62 6.96 0.46
CA ALA A 175 -0.73 7.29 -0.96
C ALA A 175 -0.60 6.05 -1.85
N GLN A 176 0.44 5.23 -1.61
CA GLN A 176 0.64 3.99 -2.33
C GLN A 176 -0.55 3.03 -2.16
N PHE A 177 -1.08 2.92 -0.93
CA PHE A 177 -2.24 2.09 -0.66
C PHE A 177 -3.47 2.50 -1.50
N LEU A 178 -3.77 3.80 -1.59
CA LEU A 178 -4.88 4.31 -2.40
C LEU A 178 -4.65 4.05 -3.90
N ASN A 179 -3.42 4.22 -4.38
CA ASN A 179 -3.07 3.93 -5.77
C ASN A 179 -3.19 2.43 -6.09
N ASP A 180 -2.80 1.55 -5.16
CA ASP A 180 -2.94 0.10 -5.34
C ASP A 180 -4.42 -0.33 -5.35
N LEU A 181 -5.29 0.31 -4.56
CA LEU A 181 -6.74 0.08 -4.65
C LEU A 181 -7.29 0.43 -6.05
N LEU A 182 -6.84 1.55 -6.62
CA LEU A 182 -7.21 1.95 -7.98
C LEU A 182 -6.61 1.03 -9.05
N ARG A 183 -5.38 0.55 -8.86
CA ARG A 183 -4.73 -0.42 -9.75
C ARG A 183 -5.54 -1.71 -9.81
N ASP A 184 -5.99 -2.22 -8.67
CA ASP A 184 -6.80 -3.44 -8.61
C ASP A 184 -8.12 -3.25 -9.38
N LEU A 185 -8.74 -2.06 -9.32
CA LEU A 185 -9.91 -1.74 -10.12
C LEU A 185 -9.62 -1.81 -11.63
N VAL A 186 -8.49 -1.24 -12.08
CA VAL A 186 -8.06 -1.28 -13.49
C VAL A 186 -7.86 -2.72 -13.96
N VAL A 187 -7.20 -3.55 -13.14
CA VAL A 187 -6.86 -4.93 -13.49
C VAL A 187 -8.08 -5.87 -13.43
N LEU A 188 -8.86 -5.80 -12.35
CA LEU A 188 -9.93 -6.77 -12.08
C LEU A 188 -11.22 -6.43 -12.81
N LYS A 189 -11.61 -5.16 -12.87
CA LYS A 189 -12.92 -4.75 -13.42
C LYS A 189 -12.91 -4.33 -14.88
N LYS A 190 -11.77 -4.52 -15.56
CA LYS A 190 -11.58 -4.10 -16.95
C LYS A 190 -11.99 -2.64 -17.21
N ALA A 191 -11.65 -1.77 -16.27
CA ALA A 191 -12.02 -0.34 -16.28
C ALA A 191 -11.24 0.50 -17.32
N TYR A 192 -10.87 -0.11 -18.46
CA TYR A 192 -10.21 0.48 -19.61
C TYR A 192 -11.20 0.51 -20.79
N LYS A 193 -12.16 1.44 -20.81
CA LYS A 193 -13.09 1.54 -21.95
C LYS A 193 -12.56 2.52 -23.01
N PRO A 194 -12.72 2.22 -24.32
CA PRO A 194 -12.09 2.95 -25.44
C PRO A 194 -12.57 4.40 -25.67
N LYS A 195 -13.56 4.92 -24.94
CA LYS A 195 -14.08 6.30 -25.09
C LYS A 195 -13.33 7.35 -24.25
N ARG A 196 -12.08 7.12 -23.87
CA ARG A 196 -11.38 7.91 -22.84
C ARG A 196 -10.23 8.82 -23.31
N LYS A 197 -9.98 8.90 -24.63
CA LYS A 197 -8.87 9.70 -25.19
C LYS A 197 -8.78 11.15 -24.68
N GLN A 198 -9.90 11.79 -24.34
CA GLN A 198 -9.89 13.15 -23.76
C GLN A 198 -9.39 13.19 -22.31
N PHE A 199 -9.74 12.20 -21.50
CA PHE A 199 -9.24 12.08 -20.12
C PHE A 199 -7.76 11.77 -20.10
N ASP A 200 -7.33 10.79 -20.90
CA ASP A 200 -5.92 10.37 -20.94
C ASP A 200 -5.01 11.55 -21.37
N ALA A 201 -5.50 12.41 -22.27
CA ALA A 201 -4.81 13.63 -22.66
C ALA A 201 -4.76 14.69 -21.54
N ALA A 202 -5.84 14.87 -20.77
CA ALA A 202 -5.89 15.81 -19.64
C ALA A 202 -4.97 15.37 -18.50
N ASN A 203 -5.00 14.08 -18.14
CA ASN A 203 -4.14 13.50 -17.11
C ASN A 203 -2.65 13.67 -17.46
N LEU A 204 -2.29 13.38 -18.70
CA LEU A 204 -0.93 13.58 -19.20
C LEU A 204 -0.50 15.05 -19.16
N ASP A 205 -1.40 15.99 -19.45
CA ASP A 205 -1.12 17.43 -19.33
C ASP A 205 -0.82 17.83 -17.88
N TYR A 206 -1.62 17.35 -16.92
CA TYR A 206 -1.35 17.58 -15.49
C TYR A 206 0.03 17.04 -15.08
N HIS A 207 0.39 15.81 -15.47
CA HIS A 207 1.71 15.24 -15.13
C HIS A 207 2.86 16.06 -15.70
N LYS A 208 2.74 16.53 -16.96
CA LYS A 208 3.73 17.41 -17.60
C LYS A 208 3.86 18.74 -16.86
N ARG A 209 2.75 19.39 -16.53
CA ARG A 209 2.74 20.67 -15.80
C ARG A 209 3.28 20.51 -14.38
N LEU A 210 2.95 19.42 -13.70
CA LEU A 210 3.50 19.07 -12.39
C LEU A 210 5.01 18.87 -12.46
N LEU A 211 5.52 18.13 -13.44
CA LEU A 211 6.97 17.95 -13.63
C LEU A 211 7.70 19.29 -13.79
N LEU A 212 7.12 20.22 -14.57
CA LEU A 212 7.68 21.56 -14.73
C LEU A 212 7.63 22.36 -13.41
N ALA A 213 6.52 22.30 -12.67
CA ALA A 213 6.37 22.97 -11.38
C ALA A 213 7.35 22.42 -10.33
N PHE A 214 7.58 21.10 -10.30
CA PHE A 214 8.59 20.48 -9.44
C PHE A 214 10.01 20.93 -9.78
N LYS A 215 10.36 20.99 -11.07
CA LYS A 215 11.68 21.49 -11.52
C LYS A 215 11.89 22.97 -11.18
N ALA A 216 10.81 23.76 -11.16
CA ALA A 216 10.82 25.16 -10.77
C ALA A 216 10.71 25.36 -9.24
N GLU A 217 10.48 24.30 -8.47
CA GLU A 217 10.19 24.32 -7.04
C GLU A 217 9.03 25.26 -6.65
N ASP A 218 8.04 25.42 -7.54
CA ASP A 218 6.87 26.29 -7.31
C ASP A 218 5.80 25.55 -6.49
N GLU A 219 5.86 25.70 -5.17
CA GLU A 219 4.92 25.07 -4.24
C GLU A 219 3.45 25.43 -4.52
N ALA A 220 3.17 26.69 -4.86
CA ALA A 220 1.81 27.14 -5.11
C ALA A 220 1.25 26.47 -6.36
N ALA A 221 2.05 26.40 -7.43
CA ALA A 221 1.68 25.68 -8.65
C ALA A 221 1.52 24.17 -8.40
N VAL A 222 2.45 23.52 -7.71
CA VAL A 222 2.36 22.08 -7.39
C VAL A 222 1.06 21.77 -6.64
N ARG A 223 0.75 22.55 -5.60
CA ARG A 223 -0.45 22.37 -4.78
C ARG A 223 -1.72 22.52 -5.62
N GLN A 224 -1.81 23.59 -6.41
CA GLN A 224 -2.96 23.86 -7.26
C GLN A 224 -3.14 22.76 -8.33
N LEU A 225 -2.07 22.45 -9.07
CA LEU A 225 -2.09 21.46 -10.15
C LEU A 225 -2.46 20.07 -9.64
N MET A 226 -1.90 19.64 -8.51
CA MET A 226 -2.19 18.31 -7.96
C MET A 226 -3.64 18.23 -7.47
N HIS A 227 -4.18 19.30 -6.87
CA HIS A 227 -5.57 19.34 -6.46
C HIS A 227 -6.52 19.32 -7.67
N GLU A 228 -6.27 20.14 -8.69
CA GLU A 228 -7.04 20.17 -9.94
C GLU A 228 -7.01 18.80 -10.65
N HIS A 229 -5.83 18.17 -10.72
CA HIS A 229 -5.66 16.82 -11.25
C HIS A 229 -6.53 15.79 -10.51
N MET A 230 -6.50 15.78 -9.17
CA MET A 230 -7.32 14.84 -8.39
C MET A 230 -8.83 15.09 -8.54
N CYS A 231 -9.26 16.36 -8.66
CA CYS A 231 -10.65 16.70 -8.95
C CYS A 231 -11.07 16.23 -10.35
N ASP A 232 -10.24 16.44 -11.37
CA ASP A 232 -10.52 16.00 -12.74
C ASP A 232 -10.62 14.46 -12.82
N ALA A 233 -9.64 13.76 -12.23
CA ALA A 233 -9.62 12.32 -12.16
C ALA A 233 -10.80 11.70 -11.39
N GLU A 234 -11.30 12.37 -10.34
CA GLU A 234 -12.53 11.99 -9.64
C GLU A 234 -13.75 12.07 -10.55
N HIS A 235 -13.95 13.19 -11.27
CA HIS A 235 -15.08 13.34 -12.20
C HIS A 235 -15.11 12.22 -13.25
N HIS A 236 -13.94 11.84 -13.76
CA HIS A 236 -13.80 10.74 -14.71
C HIS A 236 -14.00 9.36 -14.09
N MET A 237 -13.72 9.19 -12.79
CA MET A 237 -14.01 7.97 -12.05
C MET A 237 -15.51 7.83 -11.74
N SER A 238 -16.18 8.86 -11.24
CA SER A 238 -17.62 8.81 -10.95
C SER A 238 -18.44 8.50 -12.21
N ALA A 239 -18.01 9.00 -13.36
CA ALA A 239 -18.59 8.64 -14.66
C ALA A 239 -18.41 7.14 -15.00
N LEU A 240 -17.31 6.50 -14.57
CA LEU A 240 -17.09 5.05 -14.72
C LEU A 240 -18.00 4.24 -13.80
N GLU A 241 -18.12 4.62 -12.53
CA GLU A 241 -18.91 3.87 -11.54
C GLU A 241 -20.41 3.96 -11.81
N GLY A 242 -20.88 5.04 -12.42
CA GLY A 242 -22.23 5.09 -12.98
C GLY A 242 -22.50 4.02 -14.06
N GLU A 243 -21.45 3.47 -14.70
CA GLU A 243 -21.52 2.45 -15.75
C GLU A 243 -21.14 1.03 -15.28
N VAL A 244 -20.53 0.87 -14.10
CA VAL A 244 -19.99 -0.41 -13.59
C VAL A 244 -20.49 -0.62 -12.16
N THR A 245 -21.12 -1.77 -11.89
CA THR A 245 -21.80 -2.13 -10.62
C THR A 245 -21.09 -1.63 -9.35
N GLN A 246 -21.90 -1.09 -8.42
CA GLN A 246 -21.62 -0.30 -7.19
C GLN A 246 -20.61 -0.85 -6.15
N HIS A 247 -19.78 -1.84 -6.46
CA HIS A 247 -18.98 -2.52 -5.44
C HIS A 247 -17.49 -2.54 -5.75
N PHE A 248 -16.77 -1.52 -5.27
CA PHE A 248 -15.33 -1.27 -5.50
C PHE A 248 -14.41 -2.44 -5.10
N LEU A 249 -14.81 -3.33 -4.18
CA LEU A 249 -13.96 -4.38 -3.58
C LEU A 249 -14.46 -5.83 -3.67
N LEU A 250 -15.62 -6.11 -4.28
CA LEU A 250 -16.34 -7.37 -3.97
C LEU A 250 -15.97 -8.62 -4.78
N GLU A 251 -15.00 -8.61 -5.69
CA GLU A 251 -14.67 -9.83 -6.44
C GLU A 251 -13.15 -10.01 -6.58
N PHE A 252 -12.53 -10.60 -5.56
CA PHE A 252 -11.34 -11.42 -5.78
C PHE A 252 -11.84 -12.84 -6.06
N ASP A 253 -11.75 -13.23 -7.33
CA ASP A 253 -12.23 -14.52 -7.80
C ASP A 253 -11.48 -15.66 -7.09
N HIS A 254 -12.26 -16.59 -6.52
CA HIS A 254 -11.76 -17.82 -5.93
C HIS A 254 -11.25 -18.74 -7.06
N HIS A 255 -9.95 -18.71 -7.33
CA HIS A 255 -9.31 -19.81 -8.04
C HIS A 255 -8.62 -20.75 -7.05
N HIS A 256 -9.31 -21.89 -6.85
CA HIS A 256 -8.85 -23.11 -6.22
C HIS A 256 -7.58 -23.68 -6.86
#